data_AF-A0A9X8H4U5-F1
#
_entry.id   AF-A0A9X8H4U5-F1
#
_cell.length_a   1.000
_cell.length_b   1.000
_cell.length_c   1.000
_cell.angle_alpha   90.00
_cell.angle_beta   90.00
_cell.angle_gamma   90.00
#
_symmetry.space_group_name_H-M   'P 1'
#
loop_
_entity.id
_entity.type
_entity.pdbx_description
1 polymer ?
#
loop_
_entity_poly.entity_id
_entity_poly.type
_entity_poly.pdbx_seq_one_letter_code
_entity_poly.pdbx_strand_id
1 'polypeptide(L)'
;MGKNMAREKKELRKAVRATAASSKVIQRDQNILKRKASSQRELVSFNALHYLELSDVENLDAIRRSLIEKIRTVERVNERFQRDLRSLNSGLNSNRIKYALDELTNIQATLSLSSGYLTESIDAHFLLA
;
A
#
# COMPACT_ATOMS: atom_id res chain seq x y z
N MET A 1 18.71 -20.31 33.52
CA MET A 1 17.96 -20.07 32.26
C MET A 1 17.34 -18.67 32.12
N GLY A 2 17.37 -17.76 33.11
CA GLY A 2 16.60 -16.49 33.07
C GLY A 2 17.13 -15.34 32.18
N LYS A 3 18.41 -15.34 31.76
CA LYS A 3 18.99 -14.21 31.00
C LYS A 3 18.53 -14.14 29.53
N ASN A 4 18.18 -15.26 28.90
CA ASN A 4 17.71 -15.28 27.51
C ASN A 4 16.26 -14.78 27.38
N MET A 5 15.36 -15.16 28.31
CA MET A 5 13.96 -14.69 28.30
C MET A 5 13.83 -13.17 28.46
N ALA A 6 14.67 -12.55 29.30
CA ALA A 6 14.64 -11.10 29.50
C ALA A 6 15.08 -10.34 28.23
N ARG A 7 16.03 -10.91 27.48
CA ARG A 7 16.52 -10.33 26.22
C ARG A 7 15.49 -10.48 25.09
N GLU A 8 14.88 -11.66 24.94
CA GLU A 8 13.79 -11.89 23.98
C GLU A 8 12.58 -10.98 24.24
N LYS A 9 12.18 -10.81 25.51
CA LYS A 9 11.08 -9.92 25.88
C LYS A 9 11.39 -8.44 25.58
N LYS A 10 12.67 -8.04 25.64
CA LYS A 10 13.12 -6.68 25.28
C LYS A 10 13.10 -6.48 23.76
N GLU A 11 13.57 -7.44 22.99
CA GLU A 11 13.55 -7.38 21.52
C GLU A 11 12.11 -7.39 20.99
N LEU A 12 11.22 -8.24 21.53
CA LEU A 12 9.79 -8.22 21.21
C LEU A 12 9.15 -6.86 21.49
N ARG A 13 9.44 -6.24 22.64
CA ARG A 13 8.94 -4.88 22.95
C ARG A 13 9.46 -3.83 21.98
N LYS A 14 10.69 -3.98 21.49
CA LYS A 14 11.31 -3.06 20.52
C LYS A 14 10.67 -3.22 19.14
N ALA A 15 10.46 -4.46 18.70
CA ALA A 15 9.73 -4.78 17.48
C ALA A 15 8.29 -4.26 17.53
N VAL A 16 7.55 -4.54 18.61
CA VAL A 16 6.17 -4.02 18.81
C VAL A 16 6.12 -2.49 18.76
N ARG A 17 7.11 -1.79 19.34
CA ARG A 17 7.19 -0.32 19.26
C ARG A 17 7.49 0.17 17.85
N ALA A 18 8.36 -0.52 17.11
CA ALA A 18 8.67 -0.19 15.72
C ALA A 18 7.44 -0.43 14.81
N THR A 19 6.74 -1.55 14.99
CA THR A 19 5.48 -1.83 14.30
C THR A 19 4.42 -0.79 14.64
N ALA A 20 4.23 -0.43 15.92
CA ALA A 20 3.27 0.59 16.32
C ALA A 20 3.62 2.00 15.77
N ALA A 21 4.90 2.34 15.69
CA ALA A 21 5.35 3.58 15.06
C ALA A 21 5.07 3.57 13.55
N SER A 22 5.35 2.45 12.88
CA SER A 22 5.04 2.24 11.46
C SER A 22 3.53 2.35 11.20
N SER A 23 2.68 1.70 12.00
CA SER A 23 1.22 1.79 11.88
C SER A 23 0.70 3.22 12.03
N LYS A 24 1.28 4.02 12.95
CA LYS A 24 0.89 5.44 13.11
C LYS A 24 1.28 6.29 11.89
N VAL A 25 2.44 6.04 11.29
CA VAL A 25 2.88 6.72 10.06
C VAL A 25 1.97 6.34 8.91
N ILE A 26 1.73 5.04 8.71
CA ILE A 26 0.82 4.54 7.66
C ILE A 26 -0.57 5.16 7.81
N GLN A 27 -1.10 5.25 9.04
CA GLN A 27 -2.43 5.84 9.28
C GLN A 27 -2.48 7.34 8.99
N ARG A 28 -1.41 8.10 9.30
CA ARG A 28 -1.32 9.52 8.92
C ARG A 28 -1.28 9.67 7.41
N ASP A 29 -0.44 8.90 6.75
CA ASP A 29 -0.23 8.99 5.31
C ASP A 29 -1.49 8.58 4.53
N GLN A 30 -2.22 7.55 5.01
CA GLN A 30 -3.55 7.20 4.49
C GLN A 30 -4.55 8.36 4.64
N ASN A 31 -4.53 9.08 5.77
CA ASN A 31 -5.39 10.25 5.95
C ASN A 31 -5.00 11.41 5.02
N ILE A 32 -3.71 11.60 4.74
CA ILE A 32 -3.24 12.59 3.76
C ILE A 32 -3.75 12.23 2.36
N LEU A 33 -3.57 10.97 1.94
CA LEU A 33 -4.07 10.48 0.65
C LEU A 33 -5.58 10.62 0.52
N LYS A 34 -6.34 10.26 1.56
CA LYS A 34 -7.81 10.46 1.58
C LYS A 34 -8.19 11.93 1.40
N ARG A 35 -7.51 12.86 2.08
CA ARG A 35 -7.74 14.30 1.93
C ARG A 35 -7.46 14.76 0.50
N LYS A 36 -6.34 14.33 -0.07
CA LYS A 36 -5.95 14.68 -1.45
C LYS A 36 -6.88 14.07 -2.50
N ALA A 37 -7.39 12.86 -2.29
CA ALA A 37 -8.41 12.25 -3.15
C ALA A 37 -9.78 12.93 -3.04
N SER A 38 -10.15 13.43 -1.84
CA SER A 38 -11.39 14.19 -1.64
C SER A 38 -11.34 15.62 -2.18
N SER A 39 -10.14 16.20 -2.25
CA SER A 39 -9.91 17.43 -3.00
C SER A 39 -9.93 17.06 -4.47
N GLN A 40 -11.10 17.17 -5.10
CA GLN A 40 -11.36 16.92 -6.51
C GLN A 40 -10.38 17.71 -7.40
N ARG A 41 -9.17 17.19 -7.58
CA ARG A 41 -8.18 17.69 -8.53
C ARG A 41 -8.59 17.12 -9.87
N GLU A 42 -8.90 18.00 -10.80
CA GLU A 42 -9.16 17.62 -12.18
C GLU A 42 -7.91 16.89 -12.69
N LEU A 43 -8.09 15.66 -13.20
CA LEU A 43 -6.99 14.89 -13.78
C LEU A 43 -6.45 15.68 -14.97
N VAL A 44 -5.22 16.19 -14.86
CA VAL A 44 -4.64 16.95 -15.97
C VAL A 44 -4.25 15.98 -17.08
N SER A 45 -4.75 16.25 -18.28
CA SER A 45 -4.43 15.47 -19.47
C SER A 45 -2.97 15.65 -19.87
N PHE A 46 -2.32 14.59 -20.37
CA PHE A 46 -1.01 14.71 -20.99
C PHE A 46 -1.02 15.64 -22.22
N ASN A 47 -2.20 15.91 -22.82
CA ASN A 47 -2.36 16.94 -23.87
C ASN A 47 -1.97 18.35 -23.41
N ALA A 48 -1.87 18.59 -22.10
CA ALA A 48 -1.37 19.87 -21.57
C ALA A 48 0.15 20.06 -21.80
N LEU A 49 0.88 19.01 -22.16
CA LEU A 49 2.31 19.07 -22.42
C LEU A 49 2.57 19.37 -23.90
N HIS A 50 2.89 20.64 -24.19
CA HIS A 50 3.04 21.20 -25.55
C HIS A 50 4.12 20.55 -26.44
N TYR A 51 4.98 19.69 -25.88
CA TYR A 51 6.06 18.99 -26.59
C TYR A 51 5.77 17.51 -26.82
N LEU A 52 4.63 16.98 -26.34
CA LEU A 52 4.24 15.60 -26.63
C LEU A 52 3.45 15.52 -27.92
N GLU A 53 3.77 14.54 -28.76
CA GLU A 53 2.91 14.20 -29.89
C GLU A 53 1.65 13.47 -29.40
N LEU A 54 0.59 13.47 -30.20
CA LEU A 54 -0.66 12.79 -29.84
C LEU A 54 -0.45 11.29 -29.58
N SER A 55 0.42 10.65 -30.37
CA SER A 55 0.84 9.26 -30.20
C SER A 55 1.51 9.00 -28.85
N ASP A 56 2.34 9.93 -28.37
CA ASP A 56 2.98 9.85 -27.05
C ASP A 56 1.95 9.97 -25.93
N VAL A 57 0.99 10.90 -26.07
CA VAL A 57 -0.11 11.09 -25.12
C VAL A 57 -0.96 9.82 -24.99
N GLU A 58 -1.39 9.25 -26.12
CA GLU A 58 -2.19 8.02 -26.13
C GLU A 58 -1.45 6.84 -25.51
N ASN A 59 -0.16 6.69 -25.82
CA ASN A 59 0.69 5.65 -25.25
C ASN A 59 0.86 5.82 -23.72
N LEU A 60 1.14 7.03 -23.25
CA LEU A 60 1.29 7.32 -21.82
C LEU A 60 -0.03 7.10 -21.05
N ASP A 61 -1.16 7.46 -21.63
CA ASP A 61 -2.48 7.18 -21.04
C ASP A 61 -2.78 5.67 -20.98
N ALA A 62 -2.40 4.91 -22.02
CA ALA A 62 -2.52 3.46 -22.01
C ALA A 62 -1.64 2.83 -20.90
N ILE A 63 -0.40 3.29 -20.75
CA ILE A 63 0.53 2.84 -19.69
C ILE A 63 -0.02 3.20 -18.32
N ARG A 64 -0.51 4.44 -18.12
CA ARG A 64 -1.16 4.90 -16.87
C ARG A 64 -2.30 3.97 -16.48
N ARG A 65 -3.23 3.69 -17.40
CA ARG A 65 -4.38 2.80 -17.14
C ARG A 65 -3.92 1.39 -16.78
N SER A 66 -2.97 0.84 -17.54
CA SER A 66 -2.42 -0.49 -17.30
C SER A 66 -1.75 -0.61 -15.93
N LEU A 67 -1.00 0.41 -15.51
CA LEU A 67 -0.32 0.44 -14.22
C LEU A 67 -1.34 0.46 -13.06
N ILE A 68 -2.34 1.34 -13.12
CA ILE A 68 -3.41 1.41 -12.12
C ILE A 68 -4.18 0.08 -12.02
N GLU A 69 -4.47 -0.56 -13.15
CA GLU A 69 -5.17 -1.84 -13.18
C GLU A 69 -4.35 -2.98 -12.55
N LYS A 70 -3.05 -3.05 -12.85
CA LYS A 70 -2.14 -4.05 -12.26
C LYS A 70 -2.05 -3.89 -10.74
N ILE A 71 -1.94 -2.65 -10.25
CA ILE A 71 -1.89 -2.36 -8.81
C ILE A 71 -3.17 -2.84 -8.12
N ARG A 72 -4.35 -2.48 -8.66
CA ARG A 72 -5.64 -2.94 -8.13
C ARG A 72 -5.77 -4.46 -8.14
N THR A 73 -5.21 -5.12 -9.15
CA THR A 73 -5.20 -6.59 -9.23
C THR A 73 -4.37 -7.20 -8.10
N VAL A 74 -3.17 -6.66 -7.83
CA VAL A 74 -2.32 -7.13 -6.73
C VAL A 74 -3.01 -6.93 -5.39
N GLU A 75 -3.65 -5.77 -5.16
CA GLU A 75 -4.40 -5.51 -3.93
C GLU A 75 -5.51 -6.55 -3.70
N ARG A 76 -6.32 -6.83 -4.72
CA ARG A 76 -7.42 -7.81 -4.66
C ARG A 76 -6.92 -9.24 -4.42
N VAL A 77 -5.83 -9.63 -5.08
CA VAL A 77 -5.24 -10.98 -4.91
C VAL A 77 -4.71 -11.15 -3.49
N ASN A 78 -4.04 -10.13 -2.94
CA ASN A 78 -3.52 -10.17 -1.58
C ASN A 78 -4.66 -10.24 -0.53
N GLU A 79 -5.73 -9.44 -0.71
CA GLU A 79 -6.92 -9.50 0.15
C GLU A 79 -7.57 -10.87 0.16
N ARG A 80 -7.71 -11.49 -1.03
CA ARG A 80 -8.25 -12.83 -1.16
C ARG A 80 -7.36 -13.86 -0.48
N PHE A 81 -6.06 -13.81 -0.72
CA PHE A 81 -5.10 -14.72 -0.09
C PHE A 81 -5.16 -14.64 1.44
N GLN A 82 -5.19 -13.43 2.01
CA GLN A 82 -5.34 -13.24 3.45
C GLN A 82 -6.65 -13.80 3.99
N ARG A 83 -7.76 -13.56 3.28
CA ARG A 83 -9.08 -14.06 3.68
C ARG A 83 -9.11 -15.59 3.71
N ASP A 84 -8.60 -16.22 2.66
CA ASP A 84 -8.56 -17.67 2.54
C ASP A 84 -7.64 -18.28 3.60
N LEU A 85 -6.48 -17.65 3.85
CA LEU A 85 -5.56 -18.07 4.91
C LEU A 85 -6.13 -17.91 6.33
N ARG A 86 -6.89 -16.83 6.59
CA ARG A 86 -7.63 -16.65 7.86
C ARG A 86 -8.69 -17.74 8.03
N SER A 87 -9.44 -18.03 6.98
CA SER A 87 -10.46 -19.08 6.99
C SER A 87 -9.84 -20.44 7.33
N LEU A 88 -8.74 -20.81 6.66
CA LEU A 88 -8.01 -22.05 6.91
C LEU A 88 -7.48 -22.11 8.35
N ASN A 89 -6.95 -21.00 8.87
CA ASN A 89 -6.39 -20.98 10.22
C ASN A 89 -7.45 -21.03 11.34
N SER A 90 -8.71 -20.70 11.04
CA SER A 90 -9.79 -20.79 12.04
C SER A 90 -9.98 -22.21 12.55
N GLY A 91 -9.76 -23.23 11.68
CA GLY A 91 -9.80 -24.64 12.07
C GLY A 91 -8.48 -25.16 12.63
N LEU A 92 -7.34 -24.65 12.15
CA LEU A 92 -6.02 -25.16 12.54
C LEU A 92 -5.44 -24.53 13.81
N ASN A 93 -5.83 -23.31 14.15
CA ASN A 93 -5.28 -22.52 15.27
C ASN A 93 -3.74 -22.45 15.30
N SER A 94 -3.10 -22.45 14.13
CA SER A 94 -1.65 -22.44 14.01
C SER A 94 -1.07 -21.06 14.31
N ASN A 95 -0.15 -20.99 15.28
CA ASN A 95 0.59 -19.76 15.60
C ASN A 95 1.47 -19.31 14.43
N ARG A 96 2.03 -20.23 13.63
CA ARG A 96 2.83 -19.88 12.45
C ARG A 96 1.99 -19.14 11.41
N ILE A 97 0.74 -19.59 11.21
CA ILE A 97 -0.18 -18.94 10.28
C ILE A 97 -0.65 -17.59 10.83
N LYS A 98 -0.86 -17.48 12.16
CA LYS A 98 -1.15 -16.17 12.79
C LYS A 98 -0.04 -15.15 12.52
N TYR A 99 1.22 -15.51 12.73
CA TYR A 99 2.35 -14.61 12.41
C TYR A 99 2.41 -14.25 10.93
N ALA A 100 2.18 -15.20 10.02
CA ALA A 100 2.14 -14.91 8.59
C ALA A 100 1.00 -13.94 8.24
N LEU A 101 -0.17 -14.07 8.86
CA LEU A 101 -1.31 -13.17 8.68
C LEU A 101 -1.03 -11.75 9.20
N ASP A 102 -0.31 -11.62 10.31
CA ASP A 102 0.10 -10.33 10.86
C ASP A 102 1.06 -9.62 9.90
N GLU A 103 2.06 -10.34 9.36
CA GLU A 103 2.99 -9.79 8.35
C GLU A 103 2.29 -9.42 7.05
N LEU A 104 1.39 -10.27 6.55
CA LEU A 104 0.59 -9.97 5.36
C LEU A 104 -0.27 -8.71 5.57
N THR A 105 -0.81 -8.51 6.77
CA THR A 105 -1.57 -7.30 7.11
C THR A 105 -0.70 -6.05 7.02
N ASN A 106 0.55 -6.10 7.50
CA ASN A 106 1.51 -4.99 7.36
C ASN A 106 1.87 -4.72 5.88
N ILE A 107 2.09 -5.77 5.10
CA ILE A 107 2.38 -5.68 3.66
C ILE A 107 1.19 -5.06 2.92
N GLN A 108 -0.04 -5.47 3.23
CA GLN A 108 -1.24 -4.89 2.62
C GLN A 108 -1.34 -3.40 2.92
N ALA A 109 -1.11 -2.99 4.18
CA ALA A 109 -1.16 -1.59 4.56
C ALA A 109 -0.11 -0.75 3.82
N THR A 110 1.09 -1.30 3.64
CA THR A 110 2.19 -0.67 2.88
C THR A 110 1.90 -0.61 1.38
N LEU A 111 1.32 -1.68 0.81
CA LEU A 111 0.91 -1.75 -0.59
C LEU A 111 -0.17 -0.72 -0.89
N SER A 112 -1.23 -0.64 -0.07
CA SER A 112 -2.30 0.34 -0.24
C SER A 112 -1.78 1.77 -0.13
N LEU A 113 -0.82 2.02 0.77
CA LEU A 113 -0.20 3.34 0.89
C LEU A 113 0.64 3.70 -0.35
N SER A 114 1.49 2.78 -0.79
CA SER A 114 2.36 2.96 -1.96
C SER A 114 1.54 3.11 -3.25
N SER A 115 0.48 2.32 -3.38
CA SER A 115 -0.53 2.39 -4.44
C SER A 115 -1.19 3.77 -4.51
N GLY A 116 -1.59 4.30 -3.35
CA GLY A 116 -2.15 5.65 -3.24
C GLY A 116 -1.15 6.73 -3.66
N TYR A 117 0.09 6.68 -3.16
CA TYR A 117 1.14 7.64 -3.56
C TYR A 117 1.49 7.56 -5.05
N LEU A 118 1.57 6.36 -5.61
CA LEU A 118 1.88 6.17 -7.03
C LEU A 118 0.77 6.71 -7.92
N THR A 119 -0.49 6.39 -7.60
CA THR A 119 -1.66 6.94 -8.30
C THR A 119 -1.67 8.47 -8.20
N GLU A 120 -1.48 9.00 -6.98
CA GLU A 120 -1.41 10.45 -6.76
C GLU A 120 -0.25 11.09 -7.54
N SER A 121 0.92 10.47 -7.61
CA SER A 121 2.07 11.01 -8.33
C SER A 121 1.84 11.03 -9.85
N ILE A 122 1.20 9.97 -10.38
CA ILE A 122 0.81 9.88 -11.79
C ILE A 122 -0.24 10.93 -12.15
N ASP A 123 -1.09 11.33 -11.21
CA ASP A 123 -2.20 12.26 -11.44
C ASP A 123 -1.82 13.71 -11.11
N ALA A 124 -1.01 13.95 -10.08
CA ALA A 124 -0.72 15.28 -9.54
C ALA A 124 0.46 15.99 -10.21
N HIS A 125 1.39 15.27 -10.85
CA HIS A 125 2.58 15.89 -11.45
C HIS A 125 2.35 16.58 -12.80
N PHE A 126 1.13 16.56 -13.32
CA PHE A 126 0.75 17.32 -14.51
C PHE A 126 0.18 18.71 -14.19
N LEU A 127 0.14 19.12 -12.91
CA LEU A 127 -0.41 20.40 -12.45
C LEU A 127 0.58 21.60 -12.53
N LEU A 128 1.77 21.45 -13.11
CA LEU A 128 2.81 22.50 -13.12
C LEU A 128 3.43 22.76 -14.50
N ALA A 129 2.62 22.83 -15.55
CA ALA A 129 3.01 23.46 -16.81
C ALA A 129 2.14 24.70 -17.07
#